data_AF-A0A7J3XKT6-F1
#
_entry.id   AF-A0A7J3XKT6-F1
#
_cell.length_a   1.000
_cell.length_b   1.000
_cell.length_c   1.000
_cell.angle_alpha   90.00
_cell.angle_beta   90.00
_cell.angle_gamma   90.00
#
_symmetry.space_group_name_H-M   'P 1'
#
loop_
_entity.id
_entity.type
_entity.pdbx_description
1 polymer ?
#
loop_
_entity_poly.entity_id
_entity_poly.type
_entity_poly.pdbx_seq_one_letter_code
_entity_poly.pdbx_strand_id
1 'polypeptide(L)' 'VKARGRAISKAVDLVQILQKRFYKDLKIVDIKIGTDQVTGQDNRTINVSTIEISISR' A
#
# COMPACT_ATOMS: atom_id res chain seq x y z
N VAL A 1 4.39 1.08 -4.65
CA VAL A 1 3.03 1.57 -4.29
C VAL A 1 2.96 1.69 -2.78
N LYS A 2 2.50 2.81 -2.23
CA LYS A 2 2.31 2.99 -0.77
C LYS A 2 0.86 3.33 -0.47
N ALA A 3 0.31 2.78 0.60
CA ALA A 3 -1.04 3.07 1.07
C ALA A 3 -1.16 2.91 2.58
N ARG A 4 -2.24 3.46 3.14
CA ARG A 4 -2.53 3.42 4.57
C ARG A 4 -4.02 3.27 4.86
N GLY A 5 -4.34 2.63 5.97
CA GLY A 5 -5.72 2.40 6.41
C GLY A 5 -6.59 1.76 5.33
N ARG A 6 -7.79 2.30 5.12
CA ARG A 6 -8.76 1.77 4.14
C ARG A 6 -8.24 1.73 2.69
N ALA A 7 -7.23 2.52 2.36
CA ALA A 7 -6.66 2.54 1.02
C ALA A 7 -5.78 1.31 0.71
N ILE A 8 -5.44 0.49 1.71
CA ILE A 8 -4.60 -0.70 1.54
C ILE A 8 -5.22 -1.68 0.54
N SER A 9 -6.50 -1.99 0.67
CA SER A 9 -7.20 -2.90 -0.27
C SER A 9 -7.10 -2.39 -1.71
N LYS A 10 -7.32 -1.09 -1.91
CA LYS A 10 -7.23 -0.47 -3.24
C LYS A 10 -5.81 -0.53 -3.82
N ALA A 11 -4.78 -0.39 -2.98
CA ALA A 11 -3.39 -0.52 -3.43
C ALA A 11 -3.07 -1.94 -3.90
N VAL A 12 -3.56 -2.95 -3.20
CA VAL A 12 -3.41 -4.36 -3.59
C VAL A 12 -4.13 -4.63 -4.92
N ASP A 13 -5.37 -4.17 -5.06
CA ASP A 13 -6.15 -4.34 -6.29
C ASP A 13 -5.47 -3.69 -7.50
N LEU A 14 -4.92 -2.48 -7.33
CA LEU A 14 -4.21 -1.77 -8.39
C LEU A 14 -2.97 -2.55 -8.84
N VAL A 15 -2.16 -3.06 -7.93
CA VAL A 15 -0.97 -3.85 -8.28
C VAL A 15 -1.36 -5.13 -9.02
N GLN A 16 -2.41 -5.82 -8.57
CA GLN A 16 -2.92 -7.01 -9.25
C GLN A 16 -3.44 -6.72 -10.66
N ILE A 17 -4.15 -5.60 -10.84
CA ILE A 17 -4.63 -5.15 -12.15
C ILE A 17 -3.47 -4.83 -13.08
N LEU A 18 -2.45 -4.11 -12.59
CA LEU A 18 -1.26 -3.76 -13.38
C LEU A 18 -0.54 -5.03 -13.85
N GLN A 19 -0.32 -5.99 -12.97
CA GLN A 19 0.33 -7.26 -13.29
C GLN A 19 -0.47 -8.09 -14.30
N LYS A 20 -1.79 -8.18 -14.15
CA LYS A 20 -2.63 -9.06 -14.98
C LYS A 20 -2.99 -8.46 -16.34
N ARG A 21 -3.27 -7.14 -16.40
CA ARG A 21 -3.80 -6.49 -17.61
C ARG A 21 -2.77 -5.73 -18.42
N PHE A 22 -1.71 -5.22 -17.80
CA PHE A 22 -0.79 -4.29 -18.47
C PHE A 22 0.64 -4.83 -18.59
N TYR A 23 1.18 -5.40 -17.51
CA TYR A 23 2.59 -5.77 -17.42
C TYR A 23 2.73 -7.20 -16.92
N LYS A 24 2.73 -8.17 -17.86
CA LYS A 24 2.81 -9.61 -17.54
C LYS A 24 4.14 -10.01 -16.89
N ASP A 25 5.18 -9.22 -17.10
CA ASP A 25 6.52 -9.35 -16.53
C ASP A 25 6.67 -8.66 -15.18
N LEU A 26 5.66 -7.90 -14.72
CA LEU A 26 5.71 -7.20 -13.44
C LEU A 26 5.84 -8.18 -12.27
N LYS A 27 6.89 -8.04 -11.48
CA LYS A 27 7.14 -8.82 -10.28
C LYS A 27 6.96 -7.97 -9.04
N ILE A 28 6.31 -8.55 -8.03
CA ILE A 28 6.30 -7.99 -6.68
C ILE A 28 7.60 -8.42 -6.03
N VAL A 29 8.45 -7.44 -5.69
CA VAL A 29 9.79 -7.67 -5.14
C VAL A 29 9.74 -7.76 -3.63
N ASP A 30 8.95 -6.90 -3.00
CA ASP A 30 8.85 -6.81 -1.54
C ASP A 30 7.50 -6.22 -1.12
N ILE A 31 7.02 -6.63 0.04
CA ILE A 31 5.82 -6.08 0.68
C ILE A 31 6.17 -5.80 2.14
N LYS A 32 6.20 -4.52 2.50
CA LYS A 32 6.37 -4.08 3.88
C LYS A 32 5.04 -3.64 4.45
N ILE A 33 4.74 -4.10 5.66
CA ILE A 33 3.60 -3.64 6.44
C ILE A 33 4.11 -2.91 7.67
N GLY A 34 3.33 -1.95 8.15
CA GLY A 34 3.69 -1.18 9.32
C GLY A 34 2.49 -0.50 9.95
N THR A 35 2.81 0.37 10.90
CA THR A 35 1.84 1.24 11.56
C THR A 35 2.47 2.62 11.65
N ASP A 36 1.80 3.62 11.08
CA ASP A 36 2.16 5.02 11.23
C ASP A 36 1.27 5.67 12.29
N GLN A 37 1.84 6.66 12.97
CA GLN A 37 1.10 7.53 13.87
C GLN A 37 0.69 8.80 13.14
N VAL A 38 -0.61 9.05 13.08
CA VAL A 38 -1.17 10.26 12.47
C VAL A 38 -1.85 11.06 13.56
N THR A 39 -1.47 12.31 13.73
CA THR A 39 -2.16 13.24 14.63
C THR A 39 -3.38 13.80 13.90
N GLY A 40 -4.58 13.49 14.42
CA GLY A 40 -5.83 14.06 13.95
C GLY A 40 -6.00 15.53 14.36
N GLN A 41 -7.05 16.18 13.84
CA GLN A 41 -7.33 17.59 14.14
C GLN A 41 -7.57 17.86 15.64
N ASP A 42 -8.05 16.84 16.38
CA ASP A 42 -8.30 16.92 17.82
C ASP A 42 -7.01 16.71 18.66
N ASN A 43 -5.84 16.84 18.05
CA ASN A 43 -4.53 16.55 18.64
C ASN A 43 -4.35 15.11 19.15
N ARG A 44 -5.26 14.20 18.79
CA ARG A 44 -5.19 12.78 19.13
C ARG A 44 -4.35 12.04 18.10
N THR A 45 -3.36 11.30 18.58
CA THR A 45 -2.56 10.40 17.75
C THR A 45 -3.31 9.09 17.53
N ILE A 46 -3.55 8.74 16.27
CA ILE A 46 -4.13 7.46 15.86
C ILE A 46 -3.10 6.62 15.15
N ASN A 47 -3.11 5.31 15.44
CA ASN A 47 -2.33 4.34 14.72
C ASN A 47 -3.06 3.96 13.43
N VAL A 48 -2.36 4.04 12.30
CA VAL A 48 -2.90 3.70 10.99
C VAL A 48 -1.99 2.66 10.35
N SER A 49 -2.55 1.52 9.97
CA SER A 49 -1.80 0.50 9.25
C SER A 49 -1.28 1.04 7.92
N THR A 50 -0.07 0.65 7.55
CA THR A 50 0.59 1.03 6.30
C THR A 50 0.99 -0.20 5.50
N ILE A 51 1.06 -0.03 4.19
CA ILE A 51 1.59 -1.01 3.25
C ILE A 51 2.48 -0.32 2.23
N GLU A 52 3.61 -0.92 1.92
CA GLU A 52 4.50 -0.56 0.83
C GLU A 52 4.75 -1.80 -0.03
N ILE A 53 4.35 -1.73 -1.29
CA ILE A 53 4.51 -2.80 -2.28
C ILE A 53 5.56 -2.33 -3.29
N SER A 54 6.72 -2.96 -3.26
CA SER A 54 7.78 -2.73 -4.25
C SER A 54 7.54 -3.63 -5.45
N ILE A 55 7.49 -3.01 -6.63
CA ILE A 55 7.32 -3.71 -7.91
C ILE A 55 8.53 -3.43 -8.80
N SER A 56 8.99 -4.45 -9.51
CA SER A 56 10.00 -4.34 -10.56
C SER A 56 9.44 -4.92 -11.84
N ARG A 57 9.95 -4.43 -12.95
CA ARG A 57 9.86 -5.09 -14.23
C ARG A 57 10.96 -6.13 -14.36
#